data_AF-A0A7X9GMN5-F1
#
_entry.id   AF-A0A7X9GMN5-F1
#
_cell.length_a   1.000
_cell.length_b   1.000
_cell.length_c   1.000
_cell.angle_alpha   90.00
_cell.angle_beta   90.00
_cell.angle_gamma   90.00
#
_symmetry.space_group_name_H-M   'P 1'
#
loop_
_entity.id
_entity.type
_entity.pdbx_description
1 polymer ?
#
loop_
_entity_poly.entity_id
_entity_poly.type
_entity_poly.pdbx_seq_one_letter_code
_entity_poly.pdbx_strand_id
1 'polypeptide(L)' 'MKFIKMHGLGNDFVFIDLIDSGISKEIPKDLPQLARKMCDRHFGIGADGLILVL' A
#
# COMPACT_ATOMS: atom_id res chain seq x y z
N MET A 1 -3.48 -8.91 2.07
CA MET A 1 -2.09 -8.55 1.71
C MET A 1 -1.42 -8.04 2.97
N LYS A 2 -0.19 -8.47 3.29
CA LYS A 2 0.55 -7.88 4.42
C LYS A 2 1.02 -6.48 4.01
N PHE A 3 0.87 -5.52 4.91
CA PHE A 3 1.30 -4.14 4.71
C PHE A 3 1.80 -3.56 6.03
N ILE A 4 2.57 -2.47 5.95
CA ILE A 4 3.00 -1.65 7.08
C ILE A 4 2.44 -0.25 6.84
N LYS A 5 1.80 0.36 7.84
CA LYS A 5 1.41 1.77 7.75
C LYS A 5 2.43 2.61 8.49
N MET A 6 2.97 3.62 7.83
CA MET A 6 3.94 4.55 8.42
C MET A 6 3.49 5.98 8.16
N HIS A 7 3.91 6.92 9.00
CA HIS A 7 3.67 8.34 8.79
C HIS A 7 4.90 9.16 9.16
N GLY A 8 5.02 10.34 8.57
CA GLY A 8 6.03 11.35 8.90
C GLY A 8 5.41 12.74 8.84
N LEU A 9 5.49 13.49 9.94
CA LEU A 9 4.94 14.86 10.03
C LEU A 9 3.47 14.99 9.57
N GLY A 10 2.66 13.96 9.81
CA GLY A 10 1.24 13.93 9.45
C GLY A 10 0.93 13.40 8.04
N ASN A 11 1.93 13.18 7.19
CA ASN A 11 1.76 12.52 5.89
C ASN A 11 1.89 11.00 6.07
N ASP A 12 0.84 10.24 5.75
CA ASP A 12 0.76 8.80 6.00
C ASP A 12 0.71 7.93 4.74
N PHE A 13 1.38 6.78 4.76
CA PHE A 13 1.46 5.87 3.63
C PHE A 13 1.22 4.41 4.03
N VAL A 14 0.64 3.65 3.12
CA VAL A 14 0.61 2.19 3.18
C VAL A 14 1.79 1.62 2.39
N PHE A 15 2.61 0.80 3.05
CA PHE A 15 3.75 0.12 2.44
C PHE A 15 3.43 -1.34 2.19
N ILE A 16 3.74 -1.81 0.99
CA ILE A 16 3.70 -3.23 0.64
C ILE A 16 5.10 -3.66 0.22
N ASP A 17 5.67 -4.60 0.97
CA ASP A 17 6.95 -5.21 0.64
C ASP A 17 6.77 -6.40 -0.32
N LEU A 18 7.31 -6.25 -1.53
CA LEU A 18 7.32 -7.27 -2.57
C LEU A 18 8.69 -7.93 -2.74
N ILE A 19 9.74 -7.46 -2.04
CA ILE A 19 11.10 -8.03 -2.07
C ILE A 19 11.16 -9.31 -1.23
N ASP A 20 10.76 -9.24 0.05
CA ASP A 20 10.99 -10.32 1.03
C ASP A 20 9.82 -11.32 1.10
N SER A 21 8.90 -11.25 0.14
CA SER A 21 7.61 -11.92 0.22
C SER A 21 7.63 -13.44 -0.06
N GLY A 22 8.72 -14.02 -0.56
CA GLY A 22 8.90 -15.48 -0.79
C GLY A 22 7.89 -16.18 -1.71
N ILE A 23 6.84 -15.48 -2.10
CA ILE A 23 5.72 -15.89 -2.94
C ILE A 23 5.72 -14.87 -4.05
N SER A 24 5.65 -15.35 -5.28
CA SER A 24 5.24 -14.63 -6.48
C SER A 24 3.95 -13.84 -6.24
N LYS A 25 4.04 -12.72 -5.54
CA LYS A 25 2.96 -11.74 -5.48
C LYS A 25 3.11 -10.93 -6.74
N GLU A 26 2.34 -11.33 -7.75
CA GLU A 26 2.16 -10.54 -8.95
C GLU A 26 1.89 -9.09 -8.55
N ILE A 27 2.66 -8.17 -9.15
CA ILE A 27 2.36 -6.75 -9.04
C ILE A 27 0.92 -6.58 -9.52
N PRO A 28 0.01 -6.03 -8.70
CA PRO A 28 -1.38 -5.87 -9.09
C PRO A 28 -1.46 -5.08 -10.40
N LYS A 29 -2.22 -5.59 -11.36
CA LYS A 29 -2.27 -5.03 -12.73
C LYS A 29 -2.75 -3.58 -12.78
N ASP A 30 -3.58 -3.17 -11.81
CA ASP A 30 -4.11 -1.81 -11.69
C ASP A 30 -3.70 -1.21 -10.34
N LEU A 31 -2.47 -0.68 -10.30
CA LEU A 31 -1.94 0.03 -9.14
C LEU A 31 -2.75 1.29 -8.78
N PRO A 32 -3.23 2.11 -9.73
CA PRO A 32 -4.09 3.24 -9.39
C PRO A 32 -5.39 2.86 -8.67
N GLN A 33 -6.08 1.82 -9.12
CA GLN A 33 -7.30 1.34 -8.45
C GLN A 33 -6.98 0.76 -7.07
N LEU A 34 -5.89 0.01 -6.95
CA LEU A 34 -5.43 -0.51 -5.67
C LEU A 34 -5.14 0.64 -4.68
N ALA A 35 -4.38 1.64 -5.10
CA ALA A 35 -4.05 2.80 -4.28
C ALA A 35 -5.32 3.51 -3.81
N ARG A 36 -6.28 3.79 -4.71
CA ARG A 36 -7.57 4.42 -4.34
C ARG A 36 -8.35 3.61 -3.31
N LYS A 37 -8.47 2.29 -3.50
CA LYS A 37 -9.20 1.42 -2.57
C LYS A 37 -8.52 1.34 -1.20
N MET A 38 -7.19 1.24 -1.17
CA MET A 38 -6.45 1.10 0.08
C MET A 38 -6.35 2.42 0.84
N CYS A 39 -6.22 3.55 0.13
CA CYS A 39 -6.04 4.87 0.73
C CYS A 39 -7.37 5.54 1.12
N ASP A 40 -8.51 5.00 0.72
CA ASP A 40 -9.81 5.49 1.19
C ASP A 40 -9.86 5.51 2.73
N ARG A 41 -10.17 6.67 3.32
CA ARG A 41 -10.11 6.90 4.77
C ARG A 41 -11.30 6.31 5.55
N HIS A 42 -12.38 5.94 4.88
CA HIS A 42 -13.60 5.41 5.51
C HIS A 42 -13.77 3.91 5.30
N PHE A 43 -13.40 3.42 4.12
CA PHE A 43 -13.62 2.06 3.67
C PHE A 43 -12.31 1.30 3.36
N GLY A 44 -11.17 2.01 3.36
CA GLY A 44 -9.84 1.43 3.20
C GLY A 44 -9.04 1.49 4.51
N ILE A 45 -7.71 1.43 4.38
CA ILE A 45 -6.77 1.62 5.50
C ILE A 45 -6.67 3.12 5.88
N GLY A 46 -6.95 4.00 4.90
CA GLY A 46 -6.76 5.44 5.01
C GLY A 46 -5.30 5.81 4.95
N ALA A 47 -4.88 6.56 3.94
CA ALA A 47 -3.53 7.09 3.82
C ALA A 47 -3.50 8.20 2.77
N ASP A 48 -2.43 8.98 2.71
CA ASP A 48 -2.16 9.92 1.63
C ASP A 48 -1.65 9.19 0.37
N GLY A 49 -1.08 7.99 0.51
CA GLY A 49 -0.67 7.19 -0.64
C GLY A 49 -0.27 5.75 -0.35
N LEU A 50 0.06 5.04 -1.44
CA LEU A 50 0.55 3.67 -1.44
C LEU A 50 2.00 3.65 -1.94
N ILE A 51 2.89 2.98 -1.19
CA ILE A 51 4.28 2.73 -1.56
C ILE A 51 4.47 1.22 -1.74
N LEU A 52 4.99 0.83 -2.90
CA LEU A 52 5.43 -0.53 -3.17
C LEU A 52 6.95 -0.58 -3.08
N VAL A 53 7.47 -1.50 -2.28
CA VAL A 53 8.90 -1.81 -2.21
C VAL A 53 9.14 -2.98 -3.16
N LEU A 54 9.89 -2.75 -4.24
CA LEU A 54 10.15 -3.68 -5.35
C LEU A 54 11.57 -4.20 -5.34
#